data_AF-A0A2N2IG81-F1
#
_entry.id   AF-A0A2N2IG81-F1
#
_cell.length_a   1.000
_cell.length_b   1.000
_cell.length_c   1.000
_cell.angle_alpha   90.00
_cell.angle_beta   90.00
_cell.angle_gamma   90.00
#
_symmetry.space_group_name_H-M   'P 1'
#
loop_
_entity.id
_entity.type
_entity.pdbx_description
1 polymer ?
#
loop_
_entity_poly.entity_id
_entity_poly.type
_entity_poly.pdbx_seq_one_letter_code
_entity_poly.pdbx_strand_id
1 'polypeptide(L)'
;TADPADPARPCTAASELSAAWELPFPSRADGCGTELETGLTVPSGGTAAVKLTIHADHFFFTAFRHTGVTRLVQHLIDADLDEDGEITLAELDAVPVTVLPSTVFDLSTIPGELNTLLDYVRWATITLPHYQSDGGCPERTPL
;
A
#
# COMPACT_ATOMS: atom_id res chain seq x y z
N THR A 1 14.28 -10.74 19.85
CA THR A 1 13.35 -10.35 18.78
C THR A 1 12.50 -9.25 19.35
N ALA A 2 12.61 -8.04 18.82
CA ALA A 2 11.68 -6.96 19.18
C ALA A 2 10.35 -7.30 18.49
N ASP A 3 9.42 -7.91 19.22
CA ASP A 3 8.08 -8.14 18.70
C ASP A 3 7.29 -6.83 18.88
N PRO A 4 6.79 -6.20 17.81
CA PRO A 4 6.00 -4.97 17.94
C PRO A 4 4.67 -5.18 18.66
N ALA A 5 4.20 -6.42 18.81
CA ALA A 5 3.04 -6.74 19.63
C ALA A 5 3.39 -7.01 21.11
N ASP A 6 4.68 -6.96 21.50
CA ASP A 6 5.09 -7.21 22.88
C ASP A 6 4.62 -6.06 23.80
N PRO A 7 3.70 -6.30 24.76
CA PRO A 7 3.24 -5.26 25.68
C PRO A 7 4.34 -4.75 26.62
N ALA A 8 5.47 -5.46 26.73
CA ALA A 8 6.65 -5.00 27.48
C ALA A 8 7.56 -4.08 26.65
N ARG A 9 7.34 -3.96 25.34
CA ARG A 9 8.09 -3.02 24.49
C ARG A 9 7.74 -1.58 24.91
N PRO A 10 8.73 -0.73 25.23
CA PRO A 10 8.45 0.65 25.59
C PRO A 10 7.88 1.40 24.38
N CYS A 11 6.75 2.10 24.57
CA CYS A 11 6.24 3.00 23.54
C CYS A 11 7.11 4.25 23.47
N THR A 12 7.87 4.39 22.39
CA THR A 12 8.66 5.59 22.09
C THR A 12 7.93 6.40 21.01
N ALA A 13 7.78 7.70 21.22
CA ALA A 13 7.18 8.57 20.22
C ALA A 13 8.16 8.80 19.06
N ALA A 14 7.76 8.46 17.84
CA ALA A 14 8.44 8.86 16.62
C ALA A 14 7.78 10.12 16.04
N SER A 15 8.56 11.18 15.83
CA SER A 15 8.08 12.41 15.17
C SER A 15 8.31 12.42 13.66
N GLU A 16 9.20 11.55 13.20
CA GLU A 16 9.60 11.36 11.81
C GLU A 16 9.91 9.88 11.61
N LEU A 17 9.79 9.45 10.36
CA LEU A 17 10.04 8.10 9.91
C LEU A 17 10.50 8.21 8.46
N SER A 18 11.57 7.52 8.11
CA SER A 18 12.06 7.44 6.74
C SER A 18 12.00 6.02 6.21
N ALA A 19 11.95 5.93 4.89
CA ALA A 19 11.91 4.67 4.16
C ALA A 19 12.50 4.92 2.77
N ALA A 20 13.46 4.07 2.40
CA ALA A 20 14.02 4.02 1.05
C ALA A 20 13.83 2.62 0.47
N TRP A 21 12.63 2.36 -0.05
CA TRP A 21 12.28 1.03 -0.57
C TRP A 21 12.45 0.96 -2.08
N GLU A 22 13.24 0.00 -2.53
CA GLU A 22 13.10 -0.54 -3.88
C GLU A 22 12.02 -1.62 -3.83
N LEU A 23 10.92 -1.40 -4.55
CA LEU A 23 9.76 -2.29 -4.56
C LEU A 23 9.72 -3.03 -5.91
N PRO A 24 10.40 -4.19 -6.06
CA PRO A 24 10.47 -4.93 -7.32
C PRO A 24 9.20 -5.77 -7.53
N PHE A 25 8.03 -5.16 -7.36
CA PHE A 25 6.73 -5.84 -7.45
C PHE A 25 6.03 -5.39 -8.74
N PRO A 26 6.34 -6.04 -9.88
CA PRO A 26 5.66 -5.71 -11.12
C PRO A 26 4.18 -6.06 -10.96
N SER A 27 3.32 -5.22 -11.53
CA SER A 27 1.88 -5.41 -11.50
C SER A 27 1.27 -5.02 -12.83
N ARG A 28 0.16 -5.65 -13.17
CA ARG A 28 -0.68 -5.30 -14.30
C ARG A 28 -1.98 -4.69 -13.79
N ALA A 29 -2.44 -3.66 -14.51
CA ALA A 29 -3.72 -3.02 -14.27
C ALA A 29 -4.53 -3.03 -15.58
N ASP A 30 -5.82 -3.37 -15.50
CA ASP A 30 -6.73 -3.42 -16.64
C ASP A 30 -8.08 -2.76 -16.30
N GLY A 31 -8.85 -2.45 -17.35
CA GLY A 31 -10.19 -1.86 -17.21
C GLY A 31 -10.20 -0.44 -16.66
N CYS A 32 -9.09 0.30 -16.79
CA CYS A 32 -8.91 1.61 -16.20
C CYS A 32 -9.94 2.64 -16.69
N GLY A 33 -10.41 3.50 -15.79
CA GLY A 33 -11.37 4.55 -16.08
C GLY A 33 -11.48 5.59 -14.97
N THR A 34 -12.21 6.66 -15.26
CA THR A 34 -12.66 7.66 -14.30
C THR A 34 -14.18 7.58 -14.14
N GLU A 35 -14.76 8.43 -13.29
CA GLU A 35 -16.21 8.61 -13.20
C GLU A 35 -16.86 9.07 -14.52
N LEU A 36 -16.05 9.60 -15.47
CA LEU A 36 -16.53 10.21 -16.70
C LEU A 36 -16.24 9.38 -17.95
N GLU A 37 -15.23 8.50 -17.91
CA GLU A 37 -14.77 7.77 -19.09
C GLU A 37 -14.14 6.42 -18.75
N THR A 38 -14.30 5.45 -19.65
CA THR A 38 -13.59 4.17 -19.61
C THR A 38 -12.51 4.15 -20.68
N GLY A 39 -11.27 3.84 -20.28
CA GLY A 39 -10.12 3.77 -21.17
C GLY A 39 -9.71 5.11 -21.78
N LEU A 40 -8.79 5.05 -22.75
CA LEU A 40 -8.22 6.21 -23.44
C LEU A 40 -8.78 6.32 -24.86
N THR A 41 -9.40 7.46 -25.19
CA THR A 41 -9.81 7.74 -26.57
C THR A 41 -8.65 8.34 -27.37
N VAL A 42 -8.22 7.66 -28.44
CA VAL A 42 -7.18 8.15 -29.37
C VAL A 42 -7.83 8.53 -30.71
N PRO A 43 -7.77 9.81 -31.13
CA PRO A 43 -8.30 10.22 -32.43
C PRO A 43 -7.59 9.54 -33.60
N SER A 44 -8.30 9.30 -34.70
CA SER A 44 -7.71 8.74 -35.93
C SER A 44 -6.60 9.66 -36.46
N GLY A 45 -5.38 9.10 -36.63
CA GLY A 45 -4.19 9.85 -37.02
C GLY A 45 -3.66 10.81 -35.95
N GLY A 46 -4.21 10.77 -34.73
CA GLY A 46 -3.83 11.64 -33.62
C GLY A 46 -3.10 10.92 -32.50
N THR A 47 -2.84 11.67 -31.43
CA THR A 47 -2.26 11.18 -30.18
C THR A 47 -3.15 11.58 -29.02
N ALA A 48 -3.16 10.78 -27.96
CA ALA A 48 -3.79 11.12 -26.69
C ALA A 48 -2.75 11.08 -25.58
N ALA A 49 -2.87 11.99 -24.62
CA ALA A 49 -2.03 11.99 -23.42
C ALA A 49 -2.67 11.12 -22.34
N VAL A 50 -1.84 10.34 -21.65
CA VAL A 50 -2.21 9.61 -20.44
C VAL A 50 -1.51 10.25 -19.26
N LYS A 51 -2.26 10.55 -18.20
CA LYS A 51 -1.67 10.88 -16.90
C LYS A 51 -1.69 9.64 -16.02
N LEU A 52 -0.50 9.19 -15.61
CA LEU A 52 -0.33 8.22 -14.54
C LEU A 52 0.00 8.97 -13.26
N THR A 53 -0.73 8.70 -12.18
CA THR A 53 -0.50 9.28 -10.85
C THR A 53 -0.13 8.17 -9.88
N ILE A 54 0.83 8.43 -9.00
CA ILE A 54 1.22 7.50 -7.93
C ILE A 54 0.79 8.11 -6.59
N HIS A 55 -0.05 7.39 -5.86
CA HIS A 55 -0.57 7.80 -4.55
C HIS A 55 0.11 7.02 -3.43
N ALA A 56 1.23 7.54 -2.92
CA ALA A 56 1.97 6.88 -1.84
C ALA A 56 1.18 6.77 -0.52
N ASP A 57 0.11 7.55 -0.34
CA ASP A 57 -0.73 7.49 0.85
C ASP A 57 -1.50 6.17 1.00
N HIS A 58 -1.55 5.36 -0.05
CA HIS A 58 -2.10 4.01 -0.04
C HIS A 58 -1.35 3.05 0.89
N PHE A 59 -0.07 3.31 1.20
CA PHE A 59 0.65 2.57 2.24
C PHE A 59 0.03 2.74 3.63
N PHE A 60 -0.84 3.72 3.82
CA PHE A 60 -1.46 4.01 5.11
C PHE A 60 -2.91 3.53 5.18
N PHE A 61 -3.46 2.92 4.12
CA PHE A 61 -4.89 2.64 4.04
C PHE A 61 -5.29 1.43 4.88
N THR A 62 -6.36 1.59 5.64
CA THR A 62 -6.95 0.48 6.39
C THR A 62 -7.69 -0.54 5.52
N ALA A 63 -7.92 -0.26 4.23
CA ALA A 63 -8.53 -1.20 3.29
C ALA A 63 -8.06 -0.93 1.86
N PHE A 64 -8.09 -1.97 1.02
CA PHE A 64 -7.68 -1.85 -0.39
C PHE A 64 -8.83 -1.50 -1.34
N ARG A 65 -10.08 -1.43 -0.84
CA ARG A 65 -11.22 -0.85 -1.59
C ARG A 65 -11.43 0.61 -1.22
N HIS A 66 -11.82 1.41 -2.21
CA HIS A 66 -11.82 2.88 -2.18
C HIS A 66 -12.87 3.54 -1.24
N THR A 67 -13.71 2.79 -0.54
CA THR A 67 -14.74 3.36 0.34
C THR A 67 -14.42 3.14 1.81
N GLY A 68 -14.49 4.22 2.61
CA GLY A 68 -14.35 4.13 4.07
C GLY A 68 -12.94 3.94 4.60
N VAL A 69 -11.90 4.21 3.80
CA VAL A 69 -10.50 4.08 4.23
C VAL A 69 -10.11 5.15 5.25
N THR A 70 -9.40 4.73 6.29
CA THR A 70 -8.65 5.63 7.19
C THR A 70 -7.17 5.51 6.87
N ARG A 71 -6.41 6.59 7.08
CA ARG A 71 -4.95 6.60 6.93
C ARG A 71 -4.30 6.45 8.30
N LEU A 72 -3.59 5.35 8.52
CA LEU A 72 -2.85 5.06 9.76
C LEU A 72 -1.40 4.68 9.43
N VAL A 73 -0.45 5.17 10.23
CA VAL A 73 0.98 4.92 10.02
C VAL A 73 1.63 4.14 11.17
N GLN A 74 0.95 4.02 12.31
CA GLN A 74 1.52 3.42 13.52
C GLN A 74 2.09 2.01 13.29
N HIS A 75 1.41 1.18 12.50
CA HIS A 75 1.88 -0.18 12.19
C HIS A 75 3.20 -0.21 11.40
N LEU A 76 3.49 0.82 10.61
CA LEU A 76 4.79 0.99 9.95
C LEU A 76 5.82 1.50 10.95
N ILE A 77 5.48 2.50 11.77
CA ILE A 77 6.38 3.00 12.82
C ILE A 77 6.81 1.88 13.77
N ASP A 78 5.87 1.05 14.22
CA ASP A 78 6.17 -0.06 15.13
C ASP A 78 7.04 -1.13 14.45
N ALA A 79 7.07 -1.15 13.12
CA ALA A 79 7.92 -2.05 12.35
C ALA A 79 9.38 -1.57 12.24
N ASP A 80 9.73 -0.36 12.69
CA ASP A 80 11.13 -0.02 12.98
C ASP A 80 11.53 -0.79 14.26
N LEU A 81 12.25 -1.91 14.09
CA LEU A 81 12.52 -2.87 15.15
C LEU A 81 13.81 -2.58 15.90
N ASP A 82 14.75 -1.87 15.27
CA ASP A 82 16.01 -1.46 15.90
C ASP A 82 16.03 0.02 16.34
N GLU A 83 14.93 0.74 16.10
CA GLU A 83 14.67 2.12 16.54
C GLU A 83 15.67 3.13 15.96
N ASP A 84 16.13 2.89 14.72
CA ASP A 84 17.07 3.77 14.01
C ASP A 84 16.39 4.89 13.19
N GLY A 85 15.06 4.85 13.07
CA GLY A 85 14.24 5.82 12.36
C GLY A 85 14.01 5.52 10.88
N GLU A 86 14.60 4.45 10.35
CA GLU A 86 14.47 4.00 8.96
C GLU A 86 13.74 2.64 8.91
N ILE A 87 12.58 2.59 8.27
CA ILE A 87 11.93 1.29 8.05
C ILE A 87 12.57 0.58 6.87
N THR A 88 13.06 -0.63 7.12
CA THR A 88 13.58 -1.52 6.09
C THR A 88 12.56 -2.57 5.66
N LEU A 89 12.71 -3.13 4.45
CA LEU A 89 11.91 -4.27 4.00
C LEU A 89 12.14 -5.52 4.87
N ALA A 90 13.33 -5.66 5.47
CA ALA A 90 13.66 -6.80 6.32
C ALA A 90 12.88 -6.77 7.63
N GLU A 91 12.68 -5.59 8.20
CA GLU A 91 11.87 -5.46 9.41
C GLU A 91 10.38 -5.66 9.11
N LEU A 92 9.88 -5.11 8.01
CA LEU A 92 8.51 -5.38 7.56
C LEU A 92 8.24 -6.87 7.35
N ASP A 93 9.24 -7.63 6.90
CA ASP A 93 9.15 -9.09 6.74
C ASP A 93 9.22 -9.85 8.08
N ALA A 94 9.85 -9.26 9.09
CA ALA A 94 9.92 -9.83 10.43
C ALA A 94 8.64 -9.62 11.25
N VAL A 95 7.80 -8.64 10.87
CA VAL A 95 6.56 -8.31 11.58
C VAL A 95 5.37 -9.08 11.01
N PRO A 96 4.67 -9.91 11.81
CA PRO A 96 3.50 -10.64 11.33
C PRO A 96 2.33 -9.69 11.04
N VAL A 97 1.54 -9.97 10.01
CA VAL A 97 0.38 -9.12 9.64
C VAL A 97 -0.70 -9.06 10.74
N THR A 98 -0.68 -9.99 11.69
CA THR A 98 -1.61 -10.01 12.84
C THR A 98 -1.51 -8.78 13.74
N VAL A 99 -0.45 -7.97 13.61
CA VAL A 99 -0.37 -6.65 14.25
C VAL A 99 -1.37 -5.64 13.68
N LEU A 100 -1.93 -5.91 12.49
CA LEU A 100 -3.02 -5.14 11.90
C LEU A 100 -4.36 -5.66 12.46
N PRO A 101 -5.01 -4.96 13.40
CA PRO A 101 -6.23 -5.46 14.01
C PRO A 101 -7.37 -5.47 13.00
N SER A 102 -8.05 -6.60 12.84
CA SER A 102 -9.16 -6.78 11.89
C SER A 102 -10.40 -5.92 12.20
N THR A 103 -10.47 -5.33 13.39
CA THR A 103 -11.48 -4.32 13.76
C THR A 103 -11.21 -2.95 13.15
N VAL A 104 -9.97 -2.72 12.66
CA VAL A 104 -9.52 -1.46 12.05
C VAL A 104 -9.18 -1.66 10.57
N PHE A 105 -8.48 -2.76 10.25
CA PHE A 105 -8.05 -3.09 8.89
C PHE A 105 -8.99 -4.11 8.22
N ASP A 106 -9.54 -3.75 7.06
CA ASP A 106 -10.26 -4.67 6.18
C ASP A 106 -9.33 -5.15 5.06
N LEU A 107 -8.72 -6.31 5.30
CA LEU A 107 -7.82 -6.99 4.34
C LEU A 107 -8.56 -8.11 3.58
N SER A 108 -9.87 -8.24 3.74
CA SER A 108 -10.66 -9.38 3.23
C SER A 108 -10.71 -9.50 1.70
N THR A 109 -10.31 -8.44 1.00
CA THR A 109 -10.37 -8.34 -0.46
C THR A 109 -9.11 -8.79 -1.17
N ILE A 110 -8.08 -9.19 -0.42
CA ILE A 110 -6.82 -9.65 -0.99
C ILE A 110 -6.89 -11.15 -1.30
N PRO A 111 -6.64 -11.57 -2.54
CA PRO A 111 -6.51 -12.98 -2.88
C PRO A 111 -5.11 -13.51 -2.48
N GLY A 112 -5.03 -14.28 -1.39
CA GLY A 112 -3.80 -14.98 -0.95
C GLY A 112 -3.54 -14.91 0.56
N GLU A 113 -2.49 -15.60 1.04
CA GLU A 113 -2.01 -15.49 2.42
C GLU A 113 -1.14 -14.22 2.58
N LEU A 114 -1.66 -13.24 3.31
CA LEU A 114 -0.86 -12.15 3.89
C LEU A 114 -0.25 -12.66 5.19
N ASN A 115 1.08 -12.73 5.27
CA ASN A 115 1.74 -13.24 6.47
C ASN A 115 2.47 -12.15 7.24
N THR A 116 3.07 -11.19 6.54
CA THR A 116 3.92 -10.14 7.12
C THR A 116 3.45 -8.74 6.75
N LEU A 117 3.97 -7.70 7.40
CA LEU A 117 3.75 -6.32 6.95
C LEU A 117 4.38 -6.04 5.58
N LEU A 118 5.44 -6.77 5.20
CA LEU A 118 5.98 -6.71 3.85
C LEU A 118 4.94 -7.17 2.81
N ASP A 119 4.15 -8.20 3.11
CA ASP A 119 3.06 -8.61 2.23
C ASP A 119 1.98 -7.53 2.12
N TYR A 120 1.65 -6.84 3.22
CA TYR A 120 0.76 -5.67 3.18
C TYR A 120 1.31 -4.55 2.27
N VAL A 121 2.59 -4.18 2.41
CA VAL A 121 3.24 -3.15 1.59
C VAL A 121 3.29 -3.56 0.11
N ARG A 122 3.55 -4.83 -0.19
CA ARG A 122 3.46 -5.39 -1.55
C ARG A 122 2.07 -5.18 -2.15
N TRP A 123 1.02 -5.49 -1.40
CA TRP A 123 -0.35 -5.28 -1.86
C TRP A 123 -0.74 -3.80 -1.96
N ALA A 124 -0.25 -2.94 -1.07
CA ALA A 124 -0.42 -1.49 -1.22
C ALA A 124 0.21 -0.97 -2.52
N THR A 125 1.38 -1.52 -2.90
CA THR A 125 2.12 -1.15 -4.11
C THR A 125 1.28 -1.30 -5.38
N ILE A 126 0.48 -2.38 -5.49
CA ILE A 126 -0.36 -2.58 -6.68
C ILE A 126 -1.53 -1.59 -6.78
N THR A 127 -1.82 -0.86 -5.69
CA THR A 127 -2.92 0.10 -5.63
C THR A 127 -2.49 1.56 -5.80
N LEU A 128 -1.18 1.86 -5.70
CA LEU A 128 -0.65 3.22 -5.85
C LEU A 128 -0.98 3.85 -7.22
N PRO A 129 -0.89 3.11 -8.35
CA PRO A 129 -1.10 3.70 -9.66
C PRO A 129 -2.58 4.01 -9.94
N HIS A 130 -2.81 5.25 -10.36
CA HIS A 130 -4.10 5.76 -10.81
C HIS A 130 -4.03 6.28 -12.24
N TYR A 131 -5.15 6.11 -12.93
CA TYR A 131 -5.38 6.51 -14.31
C TYR A 131 -6.05 7.89 -14.34
N GLN A 132 -5.52 8.84 -15.11
CA GLN A 132 -6.10 10.18 -15.27
C GLN A 132 -6.40 10.88 -13.94
N SER A 133 -5.34 11.14 -13.16
CA SER A 133 -5.46 11.66 -11.79
C SER A 133 -5.92 10.58 -10.81
N ASP A 134 -7.21 10.52 -10.47
CA ASP A 134 -7.77 9.66 -9.42
C ASP A 134 -8.62 8.50 -9.98
N GLY A 135 -8.60 8.28 -11.29
CA GLY A 135 -9.28 7.15 -11.92
C GLY A 135 -8.66 5.82 -11.50
N GLY A 136 -9.51 4.82 -11.32
CA GLY A 136 -9.14 3.49 -10.87
C GLY A 136 -8.96 2.51 -12.02
N CYS A 137 -8.25 1.42 -11.74
CA CYS A 137 -8.27 0.21 -12.56
C CYS A 137 -8.83 -0.92 -11.67
N PRO A 138 -10.02 -1.47 -11.97
CA PRO A 138 -10.68 -2.45 -11.11
C PRO A 138 -9.94 -3.79 -11.10
N GLU A 139 -9.26 -4.13 -12.18
CA GLU A 139 -8.45 -5.34 -12.29
C GLU A 139 -7.00 -4.97 -12.02
N ARG A 140 -6.44 -5.53 -10.94
CA ARG A 140 -5.05 -5.34 -10.54
C ARG A 140 -4.47 -6.70 -10.14
N THR A 141 -3.39 -7.11 -10.79
CA THR A 141 -2.76 -8.41 -10.54
C THR A 141 -1.25 -8.25 -10.41
N PRO A 142 -0.61 -8.91 -9.43
CA PRO A 142 0.84 -9.10 -9.42
C PRO A 142 1.28 -9.83 -10.71
N LEU A 143 2.49 -9.51 -11.20
CA LEU A 143 3.12 -10.14 -12.37
C LEU A 143 4.22 -11.13 -11.97
#